data_AF-A0A2D0I8K2-F1
#
_entry.id   AF-A0A2D0I8K2-F1
#
_cell.length_a   1.000
_cell.length_b   1.000
_cell.length_c   1.000
_cell.angle_alpha   90.00
_cell.angle_beta   90.00
_cell.angle_gamma   90.00
#
_symmetry.space_group_name_H-M   'P 1'
#
loop_
_entity.id
_entity.type
_entity.pdbx_description
1 polymer ?
#
loop_
_entity_poly.entity_id
_entity_poly.type
_entity_poly.pdbx_seq_one_letter_code
_entity_poly.pdbx_strand_id
1 'polypeptide(L)'
;MTTKQKNAHAALIKQVHTSIRYQQYYRNEREQYVEMLMGAFGKDSSVALSVSELIILVNYLNMKCESLPTFTPKQSTPAQVWKIMQIWEAKARDKSDTALLSFCKRIIKKEYESPNKLEFNEAQKVILSLEKMK
;
A
#
# COMPACT_ATOMS: atom_id res chain seq x y z
N MET A 1 -12.67 -15.90 0.16
CA MET A 1 -11.80 -16.91 -0.49
C MET A 1 -12.39 -18.28 -0.33
N THR A 2 -12.46 -19.06 -1.39
CA THR A 2 -12.85 -20.47 -1.32
C THR A 2 -11.72 -21.30 -0.67
N THR A 3 -12.04 -22.50 -0.16
CA THR A 3 -11.05 -23.44 0.38
C THR A 3 -9.93 -23.73 -0.62
N LYS A 4 -10.27 -23.86 -1.91
CA LYS A 4 -9.31 -24.05 -3.00
C LYS A 4 -8.33 -22.89 -3.13
N GLN A 5 -8.81 -21.65 -3.03
CA GLN A 5 -7.96 -20.45 -3.09
C GLN A 5 -7.03 -20.35 -1.87
N LYS A 6 -7.53 -20.67 -0.67
CA LYS A 6 -6.70 -20.69 0.56
C LYS A 6 -5.57 -21.71 0.46
N ASN A 7 -5.86 -22.91 -0.03
CA ASN A 7 -4.85 -23.96 -0.20
C ASN A 7 -3.79 -23.57 -1.24
N ALA A 8 -4.21 -22.99 -2.37
CA ALA A 8 -3.29 -22.50 -3.40
C ALA A 8 -2.38 -21.39 -2.86
N HIS A 9 -2.96 -20.43 -2.11
CA HIS A 9 -2.21 -19.36 -1.45
C HIS A 9 -1.14 -19.92 -0.51
N ALA A 10 -1.53 -20.80 0.41
CA ALA A 10 -0.59 -21.40 1.37
C ALA A 10 0.53 -22.21 0.68
N ALA A 11 0.22 -22.93 -0.40
CA ALA A 11 1.22 -23.66 -1.17
C ALA A 11 2.23 -22.72 -1.84
N LEU A 12 1.77 -21.60 -2.42
CA LEU A 12 2.65 -20.61 -3.04
C LEU A 12 3.54 -19.90 -2.02
N ILE A 13 3.03 -19.60 -0.82
CA ILE A 13 3.86 -19.05 0.27
C ILE A 13 5.02 -20.01 0.61
N LYS A 14 4.75 -21.32 0.69
CA LYS A 14 5.82 -22.31 0.88
C LYS A 14 6.83 -22.27 -0.27
N GLN A 15 6.36 -22.17 -1.51
CA GLN A 15 7.25 -22.09 -2.68
C GLN A 15 8.16 -20.86 -2.65
N VAL A 16 7.63 -19.69 -2.28
CA VAL A 16 8.42 -18.45 -2.10
C VAL A 16 9.63 -18.72 -1.21
N HIS A 17 9.42 -19.37 -0.06
CA HIS A 17 10.51 -19.66 0.88
C HIS A 17 11.49 -20.71 0.38
N THR A 18 11.13 -21.54 -0.60
CA THR A 18 12.04 -22.53 -1.22
C THR A 18 12.69 -22.04 -2.52
N SER A 19 12.29 -20.88 -3.03
CA SER A 19 12.78 -20.34 -4.30
C SER A 19 14.26 -19.96 -4.25
N ILE A 20 14.89 -19.98 -5.43
CA ILE A 20 16.35 -19.82 -5.59
C ILE A 20 16.83 -18.48 -5.00
N ARG A 21 16.33 -17.33 -5.49
CA ARG A 21 16.72 -16.01 -5.00
C ARG A 21 16.38 -15.82 -3.52
N TYR A 22 15.32 -16.47 -3.03
CA TYR A 22 14.98 -16.40 -1.62
C TYR A 22 16.04 -17.09 -0.76
N GLN A 23 16.35 -18.35 -1.08
CA GLN A 23 17.36 -19.12 -0.33
C GLN A 23 18.76 -18.53 -0.42
N GLN A 24 19.14 -17.99 -1.59
CA GLN A 24 20.47 -17.44 -1.82
C GLN A 24 20.67 -16.03 -1.23
N TYR A 25 19.59 -15.25 -1.06
CA TYR A 25 19.70 -13.84 -0.72
C TYR A 25 18.70 -13.42 0.37
N TYR A 26 17.42 -13.39 0.02
CA TYR A 26 16.37 -12.78 0.87
C TYR A 26 16.10 -13.51 2.19
N ARG A 27 16.54 -14.77 2.33
CA ARG A 27 16.46 -15.53 3.58
C ARG A 27 17.21 -14.83 4.72
N ASN A 28 18.36 -14.22 4.40
CA ASN A 28 19.19 -13.51 5.37
C ASN A 28 18.95 -11.99 5.29
N GLU A 29 18.53 -11.50 4.12
CA GLU A 29 18.30 -10.07 3.86
C GLU A 29 16.81 -9.71 3.94
N ARG A 30 16.25 -9.73 5.15
CA ARG A 30 14.80 -9.49 5.36
C ARG A 30 14.37 -8.10 4.93
N GLU A 31 15.14 -7.07 5.26
CA GLU A 31 14.79 -5.68 4.93
C GLU A 31 14.68 -5.49 3.43
N GLN A 32 15.65 -6.01 2.68
CA GLN A 32 15.66 -5.97 1.22
C GLN A 32 14.52 -6.76 0.60
N TYR A 33 14.12 -7.88 1.23
CA TYR A 33 12.94 -8.63 0.81
C TYR A 33 11.67 -7.80 0.96
N VAL A 34 11.51 -7.12 2.11
CA VAL A 34 10.37 -6.25 2.37
C VAL A 34 10.37 -5.06 1.40
N GLU A 35 11.52 -4.43 1.15
CA GLU A 35 11.65 -3.34 0.18
C GLU A 35 11.25 -3.78 -1.23
N MET A 36 11.69 -4.96 -1.66
CA MET A 36 11.29 -5.53 -2.95
C MET A 36 9.79 -5.77 -3.03
N LEU A 37 9.18 -6.33 -1.98
CA LEU A 37 7.73 -6.54 -1.95
C LEU A 37 6.94 -5.23 -1.93
N MET A 38 7.43 -4.23 -1.19
CA MET A 38 6.82 -2.90 -1.12
C MET A 38 6.93 -2.19 -2.47
N GLY A 39 8.09 -2.25 -3.12
CA GLY A 39 8.33 -1.66 -4.42
C GLY A 39 7.53 -2.33 -5.54
N ALA A 40 7.30 -3.64 -5.45
CA ALA A 40 6.62 -4.39 -6.51
C ALA A 40 5.10 -4.50 -6.33
N PHE A 41 4.64 -4.60 -5.09
CA PHE A 41 3.24 -4.92 -4.77
C PHE A 41 2.62 -4.00 -3.72
N GLY A 42 3.38 -3.06 -3.15
CA GLY A 42 2.90 -2.18 -2.07
C GLY A 42 2.60 -2.91 -0.77
N LYS A 43 3.24 -4.06 -0.53
CA LYS A 43 2.99 -4.95 0.62
C LYS A 43 4.28 -5.31 1.30
N ASP A 44 4.26 -5.42 2.62
CA ASP A 44 5.42 -5.73 3.45
C ASP A 44 5.62 -7.24 3.70
N SER A 45 4.66 -8.06 3.27
CA SER A 45 4.64 -9.49 3.54
C SER A 45 4.06 -10.27 2.36
N SER A 46 4.68 -11.40 2.04
CA SER A 46 4.18 -12.33 1.03
C SER A 46 2.80 -12.87 1.39
N VAL A 47 2.47 -13.00 2.68
CA VAL A 47 1.15 -13.47 3.14
C VAL A 47 0.04 -12.49 2.74
N ALA A 48 0.34 -11.21 2.61
CA ALA A 48 -0.62 -10.19 2.18
C ALA A 48 -0.84 -10.17 0.65
N LEU A 49 -0.04 -10.92 -0.12
CA LEU A 49 -0.20 -11.02 -1.56
C LEU A 49 -1.40 -11.90 -1.92
N SER A 50 -2.06 -11.56 -3.01
CA SER A 50 -3.04 -12.40 -3.69
C SER A 50 -2.34 -13.57 -4.40
N VAL A 51 -3.13 -14.57 -4.79
CA VAL A 51 -2.61 -15.75 -5.51
C VAL A 51 -1.90 -15.34 -6.81
N SER A 52 -2.42 -14.36 -7.55
CA SER A 52 -1.81 -13.88 -8.80
C SER A 52 -0.48 -13.18 -8.55
N GLU A 53 -0.39 -12.31 -7.54
CA GLU A 53 0.86 -11.66 -7.17
C GLU A 53 1.90 -12.67 -6.67
N LEU A 54 1.47 -13.69 -5.92
CA LEU A 54 2.34 -14.78 -5.47
C LEU A 54 2.92 -15.59 -6.63
N ILE A 55 2.14 -15.86 -7.67
CA ILE A 55 2.64 -16.55 -8.87
C ILE A 55 3.75 -15.73 -9.54
N ILE A 56 3.55 -14.42 -9.68
CA ILE A 56 4.55 -13.51 -10.25
C ILE A 56 5.82 -13.52 -9.40
N LEU A 57 5.67 -13.38 -8.07
CA LEU A 57 6.78 -13.40 -7.14
C LEU A 57 7.58 -14.71 -7.21
N VAL A 58 6.90 -15.86 -7.19
CA VAL A 58 7.54 -17.19 -7.29
C VAL A 58 8.31 -17.33 -8.61
N ASN A 59 7.76 -16.85 -9.72
CA ASN A 59 8.44 -16.88 -11.02
C ASN A 59 9.71 -16.02 -11.00
N TYR A 60 9.63 -14.79 -10.49
CA TYR A 60 10.78 -13.91 -10.33
C TYR A 60 11.86 -14.51 -9.42
N LEU A 61 11.46 -15.03 -8.25
CA LEU A 61 12.41 -15.63 -7.29
C LEU A 61 13.07 -16.91 -7.82
N ASN A 62 12.44 -17.60 -8.77
CA ASN A 62 13.01 -18.75 -9.46
C ASN A 62 13.67 -18.39 -10.79
N MET A 63 13.94 -17.11 -11.06
CA MET A 63 14.61 -16.63 -12.27
C MET A 63 13.87 -16.98 -13.57
N LYS A 64 12.56 -17.22 -13.51
CA LYS A 64 11.68 -17.43 -14.67
C LYS A 64 11.19 -16.11 -15.27
N CYS A 65 11.38 -15.01 -14.55
CA CYS A 65 11.09 -13.66 -14.98
C CYS A 65 12.21 -12.74 -14.48
N GLU A 66 12.63 -11.79 -15.31
CA GLU A 66 13.77 -10.93 -15.02
C GLU A 66 13.42 -9.80 -14.05
N SER A 67 12.20 -9.27 -14.15
CA SER A 67 11.75 -8.09 -13.41
C SER A 67 10.40 -8.30 -12.72
N LEU A 68 10.18 -7.53 -11.67
CA LEU A 68 8.89 -7.41 -11.01
C LEU A 68 8.15 -6.19 -11.56
N PRO A 69 6.81 -6.15 -11.47
CA PRO A 69 6.05 -4.93 -11.72
C PRO A 69 6.50 -3.84 -10.73
N THR A 70 6.31 -2.58 -11.10
CA THR A 70 6.48 -1.45 -10.18
C THR A 70 5.12 -1.09 -9.59
N PHE A 71 5.02 -1.09 -8.26
CA PHE A 71 3.82 -0.65 -7.57
C PHE A 71 3.66 0.86 -7.72
N THR A 72 2.53 1.28 -8.29
CA THR A 72 2.10 2.67 -8.29
C THR A 72 0.89 2.80 -7.38
N PRO A 73 1.00 3.52 -6.25
CA PRO A 73 -0.13 3.74 -5.37
C PRO A 73 -1.26 4.42 -6.13
N LYS A 74 -2.47 3.90 -5.98
CA LYS A 74 -3.67 4.53 -6.54
C LYS A 74 -3.84 5.91 -5.90
N GLN A 75 -3.90 6.94 -6.72
CA GLN A 75 -4.16 8.31 -6.26
C GLN A 75 -5.61 8.44 -5.74
N SER A 76 -5.82 9.39 -4.84
CA SER A 76 -7.15 9.75 -4.36
C SER A 76 -8.07 10.15 -5.53
N THR A 77 -9.36 9.83 -5.40
CA THR A 77 -10.33 10.22 -6.42
C THR A 77 -10.77 11.67 -6.22
N PRO A 78 -11.24 12.37 -7.27
CA PRO A 78 -11.81 13.71 -7.13
C PRO A 78 -12.92 13.78 -6.08
N ALA A 79 -13.73 12.72 -5.96
CA ALA A 79 -14.78 12.63 -4.96
C ALA A 79 -14.23 12.56 -3.52
N GLN A 80 -13.12 11.84 -3.29
CA GLN A 80 -12.48 11.80 -1.97
C GLN A 80 -11.90 13.16 -1.60
N VAL A 81 -11.20 13.82 -2.54
CA VAL A 81 -10.64 15.16 -2.31
C VAL A 81 -11.75 16.16 -2.03
N TRP A 82 -12.82 16.15 -2.84
CA TRP A 82 -13.97 17.01 -2.63
C TRP A 82 -14.59 16.79 -1.26
N LYS A 83 -14.76 15.53 -0.83
CA LYS A 83 -15.29 15.21 0.50
C LYS A 83 -14.38 15.71 1.63
N ILE A 84 -13.06 15.59 1.48
CA ILE A 84 -12.09 16.16 2.44
C ILE A 84 -12.31 17.67 2.57
N MET A 85 -12.35 18.38 1.45
CA MET A 85 -12.53 19.84 1.44
C MET A 85 -13.88 20.24 2.05
N GLN A 86 -14.97 19.54 1.72
CA GLN A 86 -16.29 19.84 2.26
C GLN A 86 -16.36 19.65 3.78
N ILE A 87 -15.82 18.56 4.32
CA ILE A 87 -15.85 18.34 5.77
C ILE A 87 -14.94 19.34 6.49
N TRP A 88 -13.77 19.66 5.91
CA TRP A 88 -12.88 20.67 6.46
C TRP A 88 -13.58 22.03 6.53
N GLU A 89 -14.20 22.47 5.44
CA GLU A 89 -14.92 23.74 5.37
C GLU A 89 -16.11 23.80 6.35
N ALA A 90 -16.75 22.67 6.62
CA ALA A 90 -17.86 22.59 7.56
C ALA A 90 -17.44 22.59 9.04
N LYS A 91 -16.29 21.95 9.37
CA LYS A 91 -15.93 21.63 10.76
C LYS A 91 -14.67 22.34 11.28
N ALA A 92 -13.76 22.74 10.40
CA ALA A 92 -12.49 23.30 10.83
C ALA A 92 -12.66 24.71 11.36
N ARG A 93 -12.01 25.00 12.49
CA ARG A 93 -11.92 26.36 13.04
C ARG A 93 -11.06 27.27 12.17
N ASP A 94 -9.95 26.73 11.68
CA ASP A 94 -9.07 27.38 10.71
C ASP A 94 -9.23 26.66 9.37
N LYS A 95 -9.73 27.38 8.38
CA LYS A 95 -10.10 26.86 7.05
C LYS A 95 -8.99 27.05 6.02
N SER A 96 -7.83 27.56 6.43
CA SER A 96 -6.70 27.74 5.54
C SER A 96 -6.19 26.41 4.97
N ASP A 97 -5.67 26.47 3.74
CA ASP A 97 -5.07 25.31 3.08
C ASP A 97 -3.86 24.77 3.87
N THR A 98 -3.09 25.66 4.50
CA THR A 98 -1.93 25.28 5.33
C THR A 98 -2.36 24.48 6.56
N ALA A 99 -3.48 24.83 7.20
CA ALA A 99 -4.03 24.08 8.31
C ALA A 99 -4.57 22.72 7.87
N LEU A 100 -5.21 22.63 6.70
CA LEU A 100 -5.66 21.36 6.11
C LEU A 100 -4.47 20.45 5.81
N LEU A 101 -3.43 20.95 5.16
CA LEU A 101 -2.22 20.19 4.85
C LEU A 101 -1.51 19.73 6.13
N SER A 102 -1.46 20.58 7.15
CA SER A 102 -0.92 20.22 8.47
C SER A 102 -1.74 19.12 9.14
N PHE A 103 -3.07 19.17 9.02
CA PHE A 103 -3.95 18.12 9.50
C PHE A 103 -3.69 16.79 8.78
N CYS A 104 -3.64 16.82 7.44
CA CYS A 104 -3.28 15.66 6.63
C CYS A 104 -1.95 15.08 7.11
N LYS A 105 -0.86 15.88 7.13
CA LYS A 105 0.47 15.48 7.60
C LYS A 105 0.43 14.77 8.94
N ARG A 106 -0.35 15.27 9.90
CA ARG A 106 -0.48 14.65 11.22
C ARG A 106 -1.07 13.25 11.18
N ILE A 107 -2.04 13.00 10.30
CA ILE A 107 -2.75 11.71 10.17
C ILE A 107 -1.90 10.70 9.39
N ILE A 108 -1.31 11.12 8.27
CA ILE A 108 -0.63 10.21 7.33
C ILE A 108 0.89 10.17 7.51
N LYS A 109 1.46 11.08 8.29
CA LYS A 109 2.90 11.21 8.57
C LYS A 109 3.76 11.48 7.32
N LYS A 110 3.17 11.97 6.23
CA LYS A 110 3.87 12.45 5.04
C LYS A 110 3.45 13.89 4.72
N GLU A 111 4.35 14.63 4.09
CA GLU A 111 4.05 15.97 3.58
C GLU A 111 3.53 15.91 2.16
N TYR A 112 2.52 16.72 1.87
CA TYR A 112 1.97 16.89 0.53
C TYR A 112 1.74 18.38 0.27
N GLU A 113 1.94 18.78 -0.98
CA GLU A 113 1.68 20.14 -1.47
C GLU A 113 0.18 20.39 -1.69
N SER A 114 -0.62 19.32 -1.82
CA SER A 114 -2.05 19.41 -2.07
C SER A 114 -2.77 18.12 -1.64
N PRO A 115 -4.03 18.19 -1.17
CA PRO A 115 -4.85 16.99 -0.92
C PRO A 115 -5.01 16.09 -2.16
N ASN A 116 -4.88 16.63 -3.37
CA ASN A 116 -4.92 15.86 -4.63
C ASN A 116 -3.77 14.86 -4.78
N LYS A 117 -2.69 15.01 -4.01
CA LYS A 117 -1.53 14.11 -4.04
C LYS A 117 -1.63 12.97 -3.03
N LEU A 118 -2.69 12.93 -2.23
CA LEU A 118 -2.96 11.83 -1.31
C LEU A 118 -3.20 10.54 -2.10
N GLU A 119 -2.68 9.44 -1.59
CA GLU A 119 -3.07 8.11 -2.04
C GLU A 119 -4.52 7.81 -1.63
N PHE A 120 -5.18 6.92 -2.35
CA PHE A 120 -6.59 6.56 -2.11
C PHE A 120 -6.88 6.17 -0.66
N ASN A 121 -5.99 5.34 -0.07
CA ASN A 121 -6.11 4.87 1.31
C ASN A 121 -5.79 5.97 2.33
N GLU A 122 -4.89 6.89 1.99
CA GLU A 122 -4.53 8.03 2.83
C GLU A 122 -5.68 9.03 2.90
N ALA A 123 -6.27 9.37 1.75
CA ALA A 123 -7.46 10.20 1.68
C ALA A 123 -8.61 9.59 2.49
N GLN A 124 -8.82 8.28 2.43
CA GLN A 124 -9.82 7.61 3.26
C GLN A 124 -9.56 7.76 4.76
N LYS A 125 -8.30 7.62 5.21
CA LYS A 125 -7.91 7.84 6.61
C LYS A 125 -8.14 9.29 7.05
N VAL A 126 -7.85 10.25 6.18
CA VAL A 126 -8.11 11.67 6.43
C VAL A 126 -9.61 11.92 6.57
N ILE A 127 -10.44 11.45 5.64
CA ILE A 127 -11.91 11.56 5.72
C ILE A 127 -12.44 11.00 7.04
N LEU A 128 -12.04 9.78 7.41
CA LEU A 128 -12.48 9.16 8.67
C LEU A 128 -12.03 9.96 9.91
N SER A 129 -10.88 10.63 9.84
CA SER A 129 -10.39 11.48 10.92
C SER A 129 -11.15 12.80 11.00
N LEU A 130 -11.51 13.39 9.85
CA LEU A 130 -12.33 14.59 9.75
C LEU A 130 -13.77 14.34 10.22
N GLU A 131 -14.35 13.19 9.87
CA GLU A 131 -15.69 12.80 10.33
C GLU A 131 -15.77 12.71 11.87
N LYS A 132 -14.66 12.33 12.53
CA LYS A 132 -14.53 12.27 14.00
C LYS A 132 -14.27 13.62 14.67
N MET A 133 -14.02 14.69 13.91
CA MET A 133 -13.92 16.03 14.49
C MET A 133 -15.31 16.44 15.02
N LYS A 134 -15.32 16.91 16.26
CA LYS A 134 -16.51 17.44 16.94
C LYS A 134 -16.73 18.88 16.54
#